data_AF-A0A0D0DIX4-F1
#
_entry.id   AF-A0A0D0DIX4-F1
#
_cell.length_a   1.000
_cell.length_b   1.000
_cell.length_c   1.000
_cell.angle_alpha   90.00
_cell.angle_beta   90.00
_cell.angle_gamma   90.00
#
_symmetry.space_group_name_H-M   'P 1'
#
loop_
_entity.id
_entity.type
_entity.pdbx_description
1 polymer ?
#
loop_
_entity_poly.entity_id
_entity_poly.type
_entity_poly.pdbx_seq_one_letter_code
_entity_poly.pdbx_strand_id
1 'polypeptide(L)'
;MLHILGSLYSHRYLVNCELIHKTGENLQLLLMDWKHTWPDIFQAHVHMTPECFDVLLAALQTDPVFHSQSNHPQMAIDMQLAIALYCFGHYGNAISTTMVAQSV
;
A
#
# COMPACT_ATOMS: atom_id res chain seq x y z
N MET A 1 10.63 -21.31 27.51
CA MET A 1 10.20 -21.27 26.09
C MET A 1 9.47 -19.97 25.73
N LEU A 2 8.50 -19.47 26.53
CA LEU A 2 7.82 -18.17 26.29
C LEU A 2 8.77 -16.95 26.25
N HIS A 3 9.85 -16.97 27.05
CA HIS A 3 10.75 -15.83 27.19
C HIS A 3 11.58 -15.53 25.91
N ILE A 4 11.83 -16.56 25.09
CA ILE A 4 12.53 -16.41 23.81
C ILE A 4 11.61 -15.79 22.76
N LEU A 5 10.32 -16.17 22.75
CA LEU A 5 9.32 -15.55 21.87
C LEU A 5 9.14 -14.06 22.20
N GLY A 6 9.03 -13.70 23.48
CA GLY A 6 8.91 -12.30 23.91
C GLY A 6 10.10 -11.44 23.47
N SER A 7 11.31 -11.99 23.58
CA SER A 7 12.54 -11.35 23.07
C SER A 7 12.54 -11.21 21.54
N LEU A 8 12.11 -12.22 20.79
CA LEU A 8 12.07 -12.17 19.33
C LEU A 8 11.08 -11.11 18.81
N TYR A 9 9.91 -10.99 19.44
CA TYR A 9 8.91 -9.98 19.07
C TYR A 9 9.32 -8.56 19.48
N SER A 10 10.04 -8.38 20.60
CA SER A 10 10.48 -7.05 21.03
C SER A 10 11.53 -6.45 20.08
N HIS A 11 12.38 -7.27 19.47
CA HIS A 11 13.42 -6.79 18.54
C HIS A 11 12.91 -6.58 17.11
N ARG A 12 11.78 -7.19 16.72
CA ARG A 12 11.21 -7.05 15.36
C ARG A 12 10.66 -5.65 15.08
N TYR A 13 10.17 -4.95 16.12
CA TYR A 13 9.72 -3.56 16.02
C TYR A 13 10.82 -2.53 16.30
N LEU A 14 12.03 -2.97 16.64
CA LEU A 14 13.20 -2.11 16.88
C LEU A 14 14.12 -2.01 15.66
N VAL A 15 13.89 -2.84 14.64
CA VAL A 15 14.53 -2.68 13.34
C VAL A 15 13.83 -1.52 12.64
N ASN A 16 14.59 -0.46 12.36
CA ASN A 16 14.10 0.65 11.57
C ASN A 16 13.68 0.08 10.21
N CYS A 17 12.41 0.25 9.82
CA CYS A 17 11.96 -0.13 8.49
C CYS A 17 12.79 0.68 7.50
N GLU A 18 13.75 0.05 6.82
CA GLU A 18 14.40 0.71 5.70
C GLU A 18 13.32 1.03 4.68
N LEU A 19 13.14 2.34 4.49
CA LEU A 19 12.18 2.87 3.54
C LEU A 19 12.72 2.47 2.18
N ILE A 20 12.24 1.34 1.65
CA ILE A 20 12.52 0.95 0.27
C ILE A 20 12.06 2.14 -0.56
N HIS A 21 13.00 2.82 -1.20
CA HIS A 21 12.74 3.97 -2.04
C HIS A 21 11.95 3.50 -3.26
N LYS A 22 10.64 3.39 -3.12
CA LYS A 22 9.69 3.16 -4.20
C LYS A 22 9.34 4.54 -4.76
N THR A 23 9.89 4.87 -5.93
CA THR A 23 9.68 6.15 -6.61
C THR A 23 8.20 6.37 -6.91
N GLY A 24 7.71 7.61 -6.68
CA GLY A 24 6.31 7.98 -6.90
C GLY A 24 5.83 7.84 -8.35
N GLU A 25 6.75 7.78 -9.31
CA GLU A 25 6.46 7.56 -10.72
C GLU A 25 5.77 6.22 -10.99
N ASN A 26 6.18 5.14 -10.29
CA ASN A 26 5.52 3.84 -10.40
C ASN A 26 4.10 3.86 -9.82
N LEU A 27 3.87 4.65 -8.77
CA LEU A 27 2.54 4.80 -8.16
C LEU A 27 1.60 5.58 -9.07
N GLN A 28 2.11 6.65 -9.71
CA GLN A 28 1.33 7.43 -10.65
C GLN A 28 1.00 6.61 -11.92
N LEU A 29 1.95 5.82 -12.42
CA LEU A 29 1.73 4.91 -13.55
C LEU A 29 0.69 3.83 -13.20
N LEU A 30 0.77 3.26 -12.00
CA LEU A 30 -0.20 2.29 -11.49
C LEU A 30 -1.62 2.86 -11.48
N LEU A 31 -1.80 4.07 -10.95
CA LEU A 31 -3.10 4.71 -10.79
C LEU A 31 -3.70 5.22 -12.10
N MET A 32 -2.87 5.74 -13.01
CA MET A 32 -3.35 6.37 -14.25
C MET A 32 -3.42 5.40 -15.43
N ASP A 33 -2.36 4.62 -15.65
CA ASP A 33 -2.22 3.78 -16.85
C ASP A 33 -2.65 2.34 -16.56
N TRP A 34 -2.03 1.68 -15.58
CA TRP A 34 -2.25 0.25 -15.36
C TRP A 34 -3.66 -0.07 -14.89
N LYS A 35 -4.29 0.84 -14.15
CA LYS A 35 -5.68 0.71 -13.74
C LYS A 35 -6.65 0.51 -14.92
N HIS A 36 -6.36 1.12 -16.07
CA HIS A 36 -7.21 1.05 -17.27
C HIS A 36 -6.70 0.04 -18.29
N THR A 37 -5.37 -0.01 -18.47
CA THR A 37 -4.72 -0.80 -19.53
C THR A 37 -4.45 -2.25 -19.09
N TRP A 38 -4.22 -2.48 -17.79
CA TRP A 38 -3.81 -3.77 -17.23
C TRP A 38 -4.47 -4.06 -15.86
N PRO A 39 -5.81 -4.24 -15.83
CA PRO A 39 -6.55 -4.39 -14.57
C PRO A 39 -6.07 -5.57 -13.71
N ASP A 40 -5.59 -6.65 -14.34
CA ASP A 40 -5.03 -7.80 -13.63
C ASP A 40 -3.73 -7.45 -12.87
N ILE A 41 -2.86 -6.63 -13.47
CA ILE A 41 -1.62 -6.16 -12.84
C ILE A 41 -1.94 -5.17 -11.72
N PHE A 42 -2.90 -4.28 -11.95
CA PHE A 42 -3.40 -3.37 -10.93
C PHE A 42 -3.93 -4.15 -9.71
N GLN A 43 -4.79 -5.15 -9.94
CA GLN A 43 -5.31 -6.01 -8.89
C GLN A 43 -4.22 -6.79 -8.17
N ALA A 44 -3.16 -7.23 -8.86
CA ALA A 44 -2.04 -7.89 -8.20
C ALA A 44 -1.28 -6.98 -7.22
N HIS A 45 -1.27 -5.66 -7.47
CA HIS A 45 -0.60 -4.67 -6.62
C HIS A 45 -1.46 -4.16 -5.47
N VAL A 46 -2.74 -3.87 -5.72
CA VAL A 46 -3.65 -3.29 -4.71
C VAL A 46 -4.67 -4.29 -4.13
N HIS A 47 -4.65 -5.53 -4.62
CA HIS A 47 -5.53 -6.64 -4.22
C HIS A 47 -7.04 -6.38 -4.41
N MET A 48 -7.39 -5.46 -5.29
CA MET A 48 -8.76 -5.01 -5.53
C MET A 48 -8.97 -4.64 -7.00
N THR A 49 -10.19 -4.79 -7.51
CA THR A 49 -10.50 -4.37 -8.89
C THR A 49 -10.51 -2.84 -8.99
N PRO A 50 -10.23 -2.27 -10.19
CA PRO A 50 -10.31 -0.82 -10.42
C PRO A 50 -11.63 -0.19 -9.98
N GLU A 51 -12.76 -0.85 -10.22
CA GLU A 51 -14.09 -0.32 -9.89
C GLU A 51 -14.30 -0.27 -8.38
N CYS A 52 -13.87 -1.31 -7.66
CA CYS A 52 -13.98 -1.35 -6.21
C CYS A 52 -13.04 -0.31 -5.57
N PHE A 53 -11.85 -0.11 -6.16
CA PHE A 53 -10.94 0.96 -5.76
C PHE A 53 -11.59 2.35 -5.92
N ASP A 54 -12.27 2.60 -7.03
CA ASP A 54 -12.95 3.89 -7.27
C ASP A 54 -14.11 4.16 -6.32
N VAL A 55 -14.92 3.13 -6.04
CA VAL A 55 -16.01 3.25 -5.06
C VAL A 55 -15.44 3.55 -3.67
N LEU A 56 -14.37 2.87 -3.29
CA LEU A 56 -13.69 3.11 -2.01
C LEU A 56 -13.09 4.52 -1.97
N LEU A 57 -12.41 4.95 -3.03
CA LEU A 57 -11.86 6.28 -3.14
C LEU A 57 -12.94 7.36 -3.01
N ALA A 58 -14.08 7.20 -3.70
CA ALA A 58 -15.19 8.14 -3.62
C ALA A 58 -15.76 8.24 -2.19
N ALA A 59 -15.85 7.11 -1.47
CA ALA A 59 -16.30 7.10 -0.07
C ALA A 59 -15.30 7.81 0.87
N LEU A 60 -14.00 7.68 0.62
CA LEU A 60 -12.94 8.22 1.46
C LEU A 60 -12.59 9.68 1.13
N GLN A 61 -12.88 10.16 -0.09
CA GLN A 61 -12.59 11.54 -0.51
C GLN A 61 -13.24 12.58 0.40
N THR A 62 -14.40 12.27 0.98
CA THR A 62 -15.11 13.17 1.89
C THR A 62 -14.76 12.96 3.36
N ASP A 63 -13.96 11.95 3.70
CA ASP A 63 -13.69 11.58 5.08
C ASP A 63 -12.56 12.45 5.68
N PRO A 64 -12.82 13.20 6.77
CA PRO A 64 -11.82 14.07 7.39
C PRO A 64 -10.57 13.33 7.91
N VAL A 65 -10.63 12.01 8.12
CA VAL A 65 -9.46 11.20 8.50
C VAL A 65 -8.38 11.23 7.40
N PHE A 66 -8.77 11.37 6.14
CA PHE A 66 -7.88 11.46 5.00
C PHE A 66 -7.56 12.91 4.61
N HIS A 67 -7.94 13.89 5.43
CA HIS A 67 -7.58 15.29 5.25
C HIS A 67 -6.65 15.75 6.38
N SER A 68 -5.45 16.15 6.01
CA SER A 68 -4.50 16.79 6.92
C SER A 68 -5.00 18.21 7.19
N GLN A 69 -5.26 18.52 8.45
CA GLN A 69 -5.53 19.90 8.90
C GLN A 69 -4.26 20.74 9.03
N SER A 70 -3.14 20.30 8.45
CA SER A 70 -1.85 21.00 8.52
C SER A 70 -1.66 21.95 7.34
N ASN A 71 -0.77 22.93 7.51
CA ASN A 71 -0.42 23.89 6.46
C ASN A 71 0.52 23.32 5.38
N HIS A 72 0.81 22.02 5.39
CA HIS A 72 1.71 21.40 4.42
C HIS A 72 0.93 20.78 3.25
N PRO A 73 1.51 20.76 2.03
CA PRO A 73 0.93 20.04 0.91
C PRO A 73 0.74 18.57 1.28
N GLN A 74 -0.50 18.09 1.19
CA GLN A 74 -0.82 16.69 1.40
C GLN A 74 -0.77 15.94 0.07
N MET A 75 -0.29 14.70 0.12
CA MET A 75 -0.40 13.75 -1.00
C MET A 75 -1.88 13.45 -1.31
N ALA A 76 -2.19 13.27 -2.59
CA ALA A 76 -3.55 12.97 -3.03
C ALA A 76 -4.09 11.66 -2.40
N ILE A 77 -5.40 11.63 -2.13
CA ILE A 77 -6.04 10.55 -1.36
C ILE A 77 -5.97 9.21 -2.10
N ASP A 78 -6.04 9.23 -3.43
CA ASP A 78 -5.87 8.05 -4.29
C ASP A 78 -4.48 7.41 -4.13
N MET A 79 -3.42 8.24 -4.07
CA MET A 79 -2.05 7.78 -3.81
C MET A 79 -1.91 7.23 -2.39
N GLN A 80 -2.48 7.91 -1.39
CA GLN A 80 -2.48 7.43 0.00
C GLN A 80 -3.18 6.07 0.12
N LEU A 81 -4.33 5.91 -0.52
CA LEU A 81 -5.10 4.68 -0.52
C LEU A 81 -4.36 3.54 -1.22
N ALA A 82 -3.79 3.78 -2.41
CA ALA A 82 -3.02 2.78 -3.14
C ALA A 82 -1.78 2.30 -2.36
N ILE A 83 -1.07 3.20 -1.69
CA ILE A 83 0.05 2.82 -0.82
C ILE A 83 -0.44 1.96 0.35
N ALA A 84 -1.54 2.35 1.00
CA ALA A 84 -2.08 1.58 2.12
C ALA A 84 -2.48 0.16 1.70
N LEU A 85 -3.19 0.02 0.58
CA LEU A 85 -3.61 -1.29 0.03
C LEU A 85 -2.42 -2.14 -0.39
N TYR A 86 -1.43 -1.55 -1.07
CA TYR A 86 -0.19 -2.22 -1.41
C TYR A 86 0.53 -2.73 -0.15
N CYS A 87 0.61 -1.90 0.89
CA CYS A 87 1.24 -2.30 2.15
C CYS A 87 0.49 -3.45 2.84
N PHE A 88 -0.85 -3.42 2.85
CA PHE A 88 -1.66 -4.50 3.42
C PHE A 88 -1.50 -5.83 2.67
N GLY A 89 -1.35 -5.79 1.35
CA GLY A 89 -1.14 -6.96 0.51
C GLY A 89 0.25 -7.57 0.61
N HIS A 90 1.29 -6.71 0.66
CA HIS A 90 2.68 -7.15 0.60
C HIS A 90 3.32 -7.43 1.96
N TYR A 91 2.85 -6.80 3.04
CA TYR A 91 3.44 -6.96 4.39
C TYR A 91 2.53 -7.75 5.35
N GLY A 92 1.35 -8.18 4.89
CA GLY A 92 0.45 -9.09 5.60
C GLY A 92 0.73 -10.57 5.30
N ASN A 93 0.20 -11.50 6.10
CA ASN A 93 0.39 -12.96 5.96
C ASN A 93 -0.27 -13.56 4.69
N ALA A 94 -0.75 -12.72 3.77
CA ALA A 94 -1.50 -13.06 2.57
C ALA A 94 -0.75 -12.64 1.30
N ILE A 95 0.58 -12.77 1.30
CA ILE A 95 1.43 -12.49 0.14
C ILE A 95 0.99 -13.37 -1.03
N SER A 96 0.62 -12.74 -2.15
CA SER A 96 0.48 -13.44 -3.43
C SER A 96 1.86 -13.89 -3.89
N THR A 97 2.04 -15.21 -4.09
CA THR A 97 3.31 -15.80 -4.54
C THR A 97 3.77 -15.27 -5.89
N THR A 98 2.86 -14.74 -6.71
CA THR A 98 3.14 -14.13 -8.02
C THR A 98 4.05 -12.90 -7.92
N MET A 99 4.01 -12.15 -6.81
CA MET A 99 4.80 -10.94 -6.65
C MET A 99 6.21 -11.16 -6.08
N VAL A 100 6.48 -12.35 -5.52
CA VAL A 100 7.81 -12.71 -4.99
C VAL A 100 8.85 -12.77 -6.12
N ALA A 101 8.43 -13.09 -7.35
CA ALA A 101 9.32 -13.14 -8.51
C ALA A 101 9.73 -11.75 -9.06
N GLN A 102 9.05 -10.67 -8.67
CA GLN A 102 9.35 -9.30 -9.14
C GLN A 102 10.25 -8.50 -8.17
N SER A 103 10.67 -9.10 -7.05
CA SER A 103 11.51 -8.45 -6.04
C SER A 103 13.00 -8.86 -6.12
N VAL A 104 13.49 -9.24 -7.30
CA VAL A 104 14.90 -9.58 -7.55
C VAL A 104 15.53 -8.59 -8.53
#